data_AF-A0A2N8TB00-F1
#
_entry.id   AF-A0A2N8TB00-F1
#
_cell.length_a   1.000
_cell.length_b   1.000
_cell.length_c   1.000
_cell.angle_alpha   90.00
_cell.angle_beta   90.00
_cell.angle_gamma   90.00
#
_symmetry.space_group_name_H-M   'P 1'
#
loop_
_entity.id
_entity.type
_entity.pdbx_description
1 polymer ?
#
loop_
_entity_poly.entity_id
_entity_poly.type
_entity_poly.pdbx_seq_one_letter_code
_entity_poly.pdbx_strand_id
1 'polypeptide(L)'
;MIRSDLLDQLPVRSALPGLRTALDDHGVAVLVAPPGTGKTTLVPLALAGLLEEGPARRVVVAEPRRIAARAAARRMAWLLGEKPGESVGYTVRGERVVGRHTRVEVVTTGVLVQRLQRDQELAGVDVVVLDECHERHLDADTAAAFLWDVRQTLRPELRLVAASATTDAQGWARLLGGAPVVEARGTAYPVEVVWAPPVRPVRPPHGMRVDPALPAHVASVVRRALDEREGDVLCFLPGV
;
A
#
# COMPACT_ATOMS: atom_id res chain seq x y z
N MET A 1 11.31 6.03 -20.63
CA MET A 1 12.44 5.16 -20.24
C MET A 1 12.23 4.77 -18.79
N ILE A 2 12.40 3.48 -18.47
CA ILE A 2 12.27 2.95 -17.11
C ILE A 2 13.32 3.60 -16.21
N ARG A 3 12.94 3.99 -14.99
CA ARG A 3 13.81 4.65 -14.01
C ARG A 3 14.52 3.62 -13.14
N SER A 4 15.38 2.81 -13.76
CA SER A 4 16.05 1.67 -13.11
C SER A 4 16.86 2.08 -11.86
N ASP A 5 17.59 3.19 -11.91
CA ASP A 5 18.39 3.65 -10.76
C ASP A 5 17.55 3.88 -9.49
N LEU A 6 16.33 4.40 -9.64
CA LEU A 6 15.42 4.62 -8.50
C LEU A 6 14.83 3.31 -8.00
N LEU A 7 14.45 2.41 -8.92
CA LEU A 7 13.92 1.09 -8.56
C LEU A 7 14.96 0.28 -7.79
N ASP A 8 16.23 0.42 -8.16
CA ASP A 8 17.37 -0.28 -7.57
C ASP A 8 17.67 0.19 -6.14
N GLN A 9 17.36 1.45 -5.82
CA GLN A 9 17.58 2.05 -4.51
C GLN A 9 16.45 1.81 -3.50
N LEU A 10 15.28 1.29 -3.94
CA LEU A 10 14.15 1.06 -3.03
C LEU A 10 14.47 -0.07 -2.03
N PRO A 11 14.42 0.18 -0.70
CA PRO A 11 14.81 -0.81 0.30
C PRO A 11 14.06 -2.15 0.21
N VAL A 12 12.79 -2.12 -0.22
CA VAL A 12 11.97 -3.34 -0.38
C VAL A 12 12.52 -4.30 -1.44
N ARG A 13 13.41 -3.84 -2.33
CA ARG A 13 14.04 -4.70 -3.34
C ARG A 13 14.76 -5.89 -2.72
N SER A 14 15.39 -5.69 -1.55
CA SER A 14 16.08 -6.74 -0.80
C SER A 14 15.17 -7.92 -0.40
N ALA A 15 13.86 -7.69 -0.28
CA ALA A 15 12.88 -8.71 0.08
C ALA A 15 12.33 -9.47 -1.14
N LEU A 16 12.56 -9.01 -2.37
CA LEU A 16 12.00 -9.65 -3.57
C LEU A 16 12.42 -11.11 -3.75
N PRO A 17 13.69 -11.53 -3.52
CA PRO A 17 14.06 -12.93 -3.62
C PRO A 17 13.30 -13.81 -2.62
N GLY A 18 13.26 -13.40 -1.35
CA GLY A 18 12.52 -14.13 -0.31
C GLY A 18 11.01 -14.18 -0.56
N LEU A 19 10.45 -13.09 -1.10
CA LEU A 19 9.03 -13.03 -1.49
C LEU A 19 8.73 -13.97 -2.65
N ARG A 20 9.60 -14.05 -3.66
CA ARG A 20 9.44 -14.99 -4.79
C ARG A 20 9.47 -16.43 -4.29
N THR A 21 10.46 -16.80 -3.48
CA THR A 21 10.55 -18.14 -2.88
C THR A 21 9.30 -18.48 -2.08
N ALA A 22 8.85 -17.60 -1.18
CA ALA A 22 7.63 -17.83 -0.40
C ALA A 22 6.39 -18.05 -1.28
N LEU A 23 6.24 -17.26 -2.36
CA LEU A 23 5.13 -17.40 -3.28
C LEU A 23 5.22 -18.61 -4.21
N ASP A 24 6.43 -19.05 -4.56
CA ASP A 24 6.63 -20.24 -5.39
C ASP A 24 6.37 -21.52 -4.57
N ASP A 25 6.79 -21.56 -3.30
CA ASP A 25 6.65 -22.73 -2.43
C ASP A 25 5.26 -22.83 -1.78
N HIS A 26 4.69 -21.69 -1.35
CA HIS A 26 3.46 -21.67 -0.55
C HIS A 26 2.28 -21.02 -1.26
N GLY A 27 2.50 -20.24 -2.33
CA GLY A 27 1.48 -19.44 -2.99
C GLY A 27 0.98 -18.24 -2.17
N VAL A 28 1.47 -18.06 -0.95
CA VAL A 28 1.05 -16.97 -0.05
C VAL A 28 2.23 -16.45 0.76
N ALA A 29 2.27 -15.15 1.04
CA ALA A 29 3.30 -14.54 1.87
C ALA A 29 2.76 -13.33 2.64
N VAL A 30 3.36 -13.06 3.79
CA VAL A 30 3.20 -11.79 4.51
C VAL A 30 4.46 -10.96 4.27
N LEU A 31 4.33 -9.82 3.60
CA LEU A 31 5.42 -8.89 3.39
C LEU A 31 5.36 -7.80 4.45
N VAL A 32 6.42 -7.68 5.25
CA VAL A 32 6.59 -6.59 6.22
C VAL A 32 7.62 -5.63 5.69
N ALA A 33 7.23 -4.38 5.49
CA ALA A 33 8.18 -3.34 5.08
C ALA A 33 7.74 -1.99 5.66
N PRO A 34 8.64 -1.24 6.32
CA PRO A 34 8.34 0.09 6.84
C PRO A 34 7.77 1.04 5.76
N PRO A 35 6.99 2.06 6.14
CA PRO A 35 6.55 3.09 5.20
C PRO A 35 7.73 3.73 4.47
N GLY A 36 7.51 4.10 3.20
CA GLY A 36 8.55 4.72 2.38
C GLY A 36 9.58 3.76 1.77
N THR A 37 9.57 2.47 2.10
CA THR A 37 10.51 1.47 1.53
C THR A 37 10.19 1.05 0.09
N GLY A 38 9.04 1.49 -0.44
CA GLY A 38 8.61 1.19 -1.81
C GLY A 38 7.72 -0.04 -1.97
N LYS A 39 7.20 -0.63 -0.88
CA LYS A 39 6.28 -1.80 -0.87
C LYS A 39 5.18 -1.71 -1.94
N THR A 40 4.38 -0.65 -1.90
CA THR A 40 3.24 -0.42 -2.80
C THR A 40 3.65 -0.12 -4.24
N THR A 41 4.92 0.26 -4.49
CA THR A 41 5.38 0.78 -5.79
C THR A 41 6.34 -0.13 -6.54
N LEU A 42 7.09 -1.00 -5.85
CA LEU A 42 8.06 -1.91 -6.46
C LEU A 42 7.50 -3.32 -6.55
N VAL A 43 6.90 -3.81 -5.47
CA VAL A 43 6.49 -5.21 -5.33
C VAL A 43 5.46 -5.62 -6.39
N PRO A 44 4.39 -4.85 -6.64
CA PRO A 44 3.43 -5.22 -7.68
C PRO A 44 4.05 -5.28 -9.08
N LEU A 45 4.98 -4.37 -9.39
CA LEU A 45 5.69 -4.34 -10.68
C LEU A 45 6.58 -5.58 -10.85
N ALA A 46 7.32 -5.96 -9.81
CA ALA A 46 8.16 -7.15 -9.81
C ALA A 46 7.32 -8.42 -9.99
N LEU A 47 6.23 -8.56 -9.21
CA LEU A 47 5.33 -9.70 -9.27
C LEU A 47 4.62 -9.82 -10.62
N ALA A 48 4.30 -8.68 -11.25
CA ALA A 48 3.72 -8.63 -12.57
C ALA A 48 4.69 -9.08 -13.67
N GLY A 49 6.01 -9.06 -13.43
CA GLY A 49 7.06 -9.32 -14.44
C GLY A 49 7.35 -8.08 -15.31
N LEU A 50 7.30 -6.89 -14.73
CA LEU A 50 7.54 -5.61 -15.42
C LEU A 50 8.96 -5.03 -15.18
N LEU A 51 9.73 -5.59 -14.24
CA LEU A 51 11.05 -5.09 -13.86
C LEU A 51 12.20 -6.01 -14.24
N GLU A 52 11.96 -7.32 -14.25
CA GLU A 52 12.96 -8.36 -14.44
C GLU A 52 12.37 -9.46 -15.33
N GLU A 53 13.22 -10.32 -15.89
CA GLU A 53 12.76 -11.51 -16.62
C GLU A 53 11.93 -12.41 -15.71
N GLY A 54 10.73 -12.75 -16.18
CA GLY A 54 9.76 -13.53 -15.43
C GLY A 54 8.45 -13.66 -16.20
N PRO A 55 7.57 -14.58 -15.78
CA PRO A 55 6.29 -14.77 -16.47
C PRO A 55 5.43 -13.52 -16.32
N ALA A 56 4.70 -13.20 -17.40
CA ALA A 56 3.75 -12.12 -17.35
C ALA A 56 2.54 -12.49 -16.51
N ARG A 57 2.30 -11.70 -15.45
CA ARG A 57 1.18 -11.90 -14.52
C ARG A 57 0.29 -10.67 -14.44
N ARG A 58 -0.99 -10.89 -14.17
CA ARG A 58 -1.95 -9.88 -13.74
C ARG A 58 -1.98 -9.80 -12.21
N VAL A 59 -1.65 -8.62 -11.70
CA VAL A 59 -1.59 -8.29 -10.28
C VAL A 59 -2.67 -7.28 -9.95
N VAL A 60 -3.49 -7.59 -8.94
CA VAL A 60 -4.43 -6.63 -8.35
C VAL A 60 -3.86 -6.20 -6.99
N VAL A 61 -3.79 -4.89 -6.76
CA VAL A 61 -3.38 -4.31 -5.48
C VAL A 61 -4.61 -3.68 -4.82
N ALA A 62 -5.02 -4.18 -3.66
CA ALA A 62 -6.10 -3.60 -2.88
C ALA A 62 -5.54 -2.55 -1.91
N GLU A 63 -5.92 -1.29 -2.09
CA GLU A 63 -5.52 -0.18 -1.21
C GLU A 63 -6.76 0.48 -0.58
N PRO A 64 -6.89 0.56 0.76
CA PRO A 64 -8.05 1.17 1.42
C PRO A 64 -8.41 2.58 0.96
N ARG A 65 -7.43 3.44 0.66
CA ARG A 65 -7.67 4.86 0.39
C ARG A 65 -7.65 5.19 -1.09
N ARG A 66 -8.70 5.86 -1.58
CA ARG A 66 -8.81 6.31 -2.99
C ARG A 66 -7.60 7.15 -3.45
N ILE A 67 -7.12 8.05 -2.59
CA ILE A 67 -6.00 8.94 -2.92
C ILE A 67 -4.71 8.13 -3.05
N ALA A 68 -4.47 7.18 -2.12
CA ALA A 68 -3.30 6.31 -2.16
C ALA A 68 -3.35 5.36 -3.36
N ALA A 69 -4.51 4.78 -3.69
CA ALA A 69 -4.66 3.92 -4.87
C ALA A 69 -4.27 4.65 -6.17
N ARG A 70 -4.76 5.89 -6.35
CA ARG A 70 -4.40 6.76 -7.48
C ARG A 70 -2.91 7.12 -7.47
N ALA A 71 -2.37 7.50 -6.31
CA ALA A 71 -0.98 7.90 -6.16
C ALA A 71 -0.02 6.73 -6.44
N ALA A 72 -0.33 5.53 -5.96
CA ALA A 72 0.42 4.29 -6.20
C ALA A 72 0.49 3.96 -7.69
N ALA A 73 -0.65 3.92 -8.38
CA ALA A 73 -0.69 3.64 -9.81
C ALA A 73 0.07 4.70 -10.63
N ARG A 74 -0.08 5.98 -10.30
CA ARG A 74 0.68 7.08 -10.92
C ARG A 74 2.18 6.95 -10.69
N ARG A 75 2.59 6.62 -9.47
CA ARG A 75 4.00 6.44 -9.11
C ARG A 75 4.61 5.25 -9.84
N MET A 76 3.90 4.13 -9.91
CA MET A 76 4.33 2.93 -10.64
C MET A 76 4.46 3.17 -12.14
N ALA A 77 3.44 3.76 -12.79
CA ALA A 77 3.51 4.15 -14.19
C ALA A 77 4.69 5.11 -14.45
N TRP A 78 4.88 6.09 -13.58
CA TRP A 78 6.04 6.98 -13.64
C TRP A 78 7.35 6.23 -13.50
N LEU A 79 7.51 5.26 -12.60
CA LEU A 79 8.74 4.46 -12.49
C LEU A 79 9.06 3.70 -13.79
N LEU A 80 8.05 3.24 -14.51
CA LEU A 80 8.19 2.59 -15.82
C LEU A 80 8.38 3.57 -16.99
N GLY A 81 8.12 4.87 -16.76
CA GLY A 81 8.19 5.90 -17.80
C GLY A 81 6.98 5.92 -18.73
N GLU A 82 5.83 5.47 -18.24
CA GLU A 82 4.53 5.42 -18.95
C GLU A 82 3.47 6.27 -18.21
N LYS A 83 2.25 6.32 -18.77
CA LYS A 83 1.09 6.92 -18.13
C LYS A 83 0.17 5.85 -17.50
N PRO A 84 -0.58 6.18 -16.43
CA PRO A 84 -1.63 5.29 -15.94
C PRO A 84 -2.63 4.91 -17.05
N GLY A 85 -3.02 3.64 -17.08
CA GLY A 85 -3.86 3.04 -18.12
C GLY A 85 -3.09 2.24 -19.16
N GLU A 86 -1.76 2.31 -19.16
CA GLU A 86 -0.88 1.45 -19.96
C GLU A 86 -0.68 0.10 -19.25
N SER A 87 0.54 -0.24 -18.82
CA SER A 87 0.79 -1.49 -18.08
C SER A 87 0.35 -1.42 -16.61
N VAL A 88 0.23 -0.21 -16.06
CA VAL A 88 -0.29 0.05 -14.71
C VAL A 88 -1.54 0.92 -14.77
N GLY A 89 -2.59 0.52 -14.06
CA GLY A 89 -3.85 1.27 -13.98
C GLY A 89 -4.45 1.27 -12.58
N TYR A 90 -5.61 1.90 -12.44
CA TYR A 90 -6.37 1.86 -11.20
C TYR A 90 -7.89 1.88 -11.42
N THR A 91 -8.62 1.33 -10.45
CA THR A 91 -10.08 1.46 -10.36
C THR A 91 -10.49 1.85 -8.95
N VAL A 92 -11.14 3.01 -8.83
CA VAL A 92 -11.75 3.49 -7.60
C VAL A 92 -13.22 3.82 -7.86
N ARG A 93 -14.01 4.06 -6.81
CA ARG A 93 -15.41 4.47 -7.00
C ARG A 93 -15.51 5.69 -7.91
N GLY A 94 -16.26 5.56 -9.00
CA GLY A 94 -16.52 6.61 -9.99
C GLY A 94 -15.40 6.86 -11.00
N GLU A 95 -14.31 6.09 -11.00
CA GLU A 95 -13.21 6.29 -11.93
C GLU A 95 -12.45 5.00 -12.21
N ARG A 96 -12.24 4.70 -13.49
CA ARG A 96 -11.51 3.52 -13.95
C ARG A 96 -10.54 3.93 -15.05
N VAL A 97 -9.24 3.70 -14.79
CA VAL A 97 -8.14 4.01 -15.71
C VAL A 97 -7.34 2.73 -15.91
N VAL A 98 -7.81 1.88 -16.83
CA VAL A 98 -7.16 0.60 -17.20
C VAL A 98 -7.29 0.38 -18.70
N GLY A 99 -6.26 -0.21 -19.31
CA GLY A 99 -6.19 -0.54 -20.73
C GLY A 99 -6.11 -2.05 -20.97
N ARG A 100 -6.07 -2.44 -22.25
CA ARG A 100 -5.95 -3.85 -22.66
C ARG A 100 -4.67 -4.52 -22.15
N HIS A 101 -3.61 -3.72 -22.01
CA HIS A 101 -2.27 -4.17 -21.62
C HIS A 101 -1.98 -4.03 -20.12
N THR A 102 -2.96 -3.60 -19.32
CA THR A 102 -2.78 -3.42 -17.89
C THR A 102 -2.50 -4.77 -17.22
N ARG A 103 -1.33 -4.84 -16.58
CA ARG A 103 -0.83 -5.97 -15.79
C ARG A 103 -0.90 -5.70 -14.30
N VAL A 104 -0.77 -4.45 -13.87
CA VAL A 104 -0.99 -4.07 -12.46
C VAL A 104 -2.20 -3.16 -12.38
N GLU A 105 -3.22 -3.57 -11.63
CA GLU A 105 -4.38 -2.75 -11.35
C GLU A 105 -4.48 -2.45 -9.85
N VAL A 106 -4.35 -1.18 -9.48
CA VAL A 106 -4.58 -0.75 -8.10
C VAL A 106 -6.06 -0.43 -7.91
N VAL A 107 -6.72 -1.14 -7.02
CA VAL A 107 -8.13 -0.95 -6.72
C VAL A 107 -8.33 -0.51 -5.28
N THR A 108 -9.38 0.27 -5.02
CA THR A 108 -9.81 0.41 -3.63
C THR A 108 -10.32 -0.92 -3.09
N THR A 109 -10.11 -1.21 -1.81
CA THR A 109 -10.50 -2.52 -1.26
C THR A 109 -11.98 -2.85 -1.44
N GLY A 110 -12.88 -1.87 -1.26
CA GLY A 110 -14.32 -2.06 -1.56
C GLY A 110 -14.62 -2.41 -3.03
N VAL A 111 -13.81 -1.97 -3.99
CA VAL A 111 -13.93 -2.39 -5.41
C VAL A 111 -13.53 -3.85 -5.57
N LEU A 112 -12.48 -4.31 -4.87
CA LEU A 112 -12.10 -5.72 -4.89
C LEU A 112 -13.19 -6.62 -4.29
N VAL A 113 -13.74 -6.24 -3.13
CA VAL A 113 -14.86 -6.97 -2.51
C VAL A 113 -16.04 -7.06 -3.47
N GLN A 114 -16.41 -5.97 -4.13
CA GLN A 114 -17.49 -5.98 -5.12
C GLN A 114 -17.20 -6.90 -6.32
N ARG A 115 -15.93 -7.02 -6.74
CA ARG A 115 -15.54 -7.96 -7.81
C ARG A 115 -15.68 -9.40 -7.35
N LEU A 116 -15.14 -9.74 -6.18
CA LEU A 116 -15.23 -11.08 -5.60
C LEU A 116 -16.69 -11.56 -5.44
N GLN A 117 -17.60 -10.65 -5.06
CA GLN A 117 -19.03 -10.98 -4.97
C GLN A 117 -19.68 -11.30 -6.32
N ARG A 118 -19.16 -10.76 -7.42
CA ARG A 118 -19.69 -10.96 -8.78
C ARG A 118 -19.02 -12.12 -9.50
N ASP A 119 -17.72 -12.27 -9.29
CA ASP A 119 -16.87 -13.31 -9.85
C ASP A 119 -15.91 -13.77 -8.74
N GLN A 120 -16.24 -14.92 -8.15
CA GLN A 120 -15.45 -15.51 -7.07
C GLN A 120 -14.12 -16.06 -7.56
N GLU A 121 -14.01 -16.45 -8.83
CA GLU A 121 -12.77 -17.02 -9.38
C GLU A 121 -11.72 -15.94 -9.66
N LEU A 122 -12.13 -14.67 -9.74
CA LEU A 122 -11.31 -13.54 -10.19
C LEU A 122 -10.56 -13.92 -11.48
N ALA A 123 -11.29 -14.36 -12.50
CA ALA A 123 -10.70 -14.96 -13.68
C ALA A 123 -9.68 -14.02 -14.35
N GLY A 124 -8.50 -14.59 -14.65
CA GLY A 124 -7.39 -13.84 -15.25
C GLY A 124 -6.58 -12.98 -14.27
N VAL A 125 -6.82 -13.06 -12.96
CA VAL A 125 -5.90 -12.53 -11.93
C VAL A 125 -5.00 -13.64 -11.43
N ASP A 126 -3.68 -13.37 -11.40
CA ASP A 126 -2.66 -14.32 -10.94
C ASP A 126 -2.19 -14.03 -9.52
N VAL A 127 -2.19 -12.75 -9.13
CA VAL A 127 -1.71 -12.31 -7.82
C VAL A 127 -2.62 -11.22 -7.25
N VAL A 128 -2.95 -11.33 -5.96
CA VAL A 128 -3.58 -10.23 -5.20
C VAL A 128 -2.65 -9.78 -4.07
N VAL A 129 -2.38 -8.48 -4.03
CA VAL A 129 -1.66 -7.81 -2.94
C VAL A 129 -2.67 -7.04 -2.11
N LEU A 130 -2.87 -7.44 -0.87
CA LEU A 130 -3.64 -6.67 0.12
C LEU A 130 -2.69 -5.68 0.77
N ASP A 131 -2.82 -4.40 0.42
CA ASP A 131 -1.98 -3.33 0.94
C ASP A 131 -2.52 -2.78 2.26
N GLU A 132 -1.63 -2.21 3.07
CA GLU A 132 -1.96 -1.59 4.35
C GLU A 132 -2.80 -2.49 5.30
N CYS A 133 -2.53 -3.81 5.29
CA CYS A 133 -3.21 -4.81 6.12
C CYS A 133 -3.19 -4.52 7.64
N HIS A 134 -2.30 -3.64 8.10
CA HIS A 134 -2.18 -3.23 9.49
C HIS A 134 -3.30 -2.26 9.95
N GLU A 135 -4.03 -1.65 9.01
CA GLU A 135 -5.11 -0.72 9.33
C GLU A 135 -6.43 -1.41 9.68
N ARG A 136 -6.54 -2.72 9.42
CA ARG A 136 -7.68 -3.57 9.80
C ARG A 136 -9.04 -2.97 9.38
N HIS A 137 -9.09 -2.41 8.17
CA HIS A 137 -10.35 -1.98 7.55
C HIS A 137 -11.25 -3.19 7.32
N LEU A 138 -12.55 -3.04 7.62
CA LEU A 138 -13.52 -4.13 7.45
C LEU A 138 -13.52 -4.70 6.03
N ASP A 139 -13.44 -3.84 5.01
CA ASP A 139 -13.37 -4.27 3.61
C ASP A 139 -12.11 -5.09 3.34
N ALA A 140 -10.97 -4.74 3.95
CA ALA A 140 -9.70 -5.44 3.75
C ALA A 140 -9.70 -6.81 4.41
N ASP A 141 -10.20 -6.91 5.64
CA ASP A 141 -10.39 -8.19 6.33
C ASP A 141 -11.40 -9.08 5.57
N THR A 142 -12.47 -8.49 5.02
CA THR A 142 -13.47 -9.20 4.19
C THR A 142 -12.84 -9.72 2.90
N ALA A 143 -12.07 -8.88 2.19
CA ALA A 143 -11.37 -9.29 0.98
C ALA A 143 -10.37 -10.42 1.27
N ALA A 144 -9.62 -10.34 2.37
CA ALA A 144 -8.72 -11.40 2.79
C ALA A 144 -9.44 -12.73 3.02
N ALA A 145 -10.56 -12.70 3.75
CA ALA A 145 -11.35 -13.90 4.00
C ALA A 145 -11.86 -14.55 2.71
N PHE A 146 -12.43 -13.76 1.79
CA PHE A 146 -12.91 -14.26 0.51
C PHE A 146 -11.78 -14.80 -0.37
N LEU A 147 -10.66 -14.09 -0.47
CA LEU A 147 -9.51 -14.56 -1.26
C LEU A 147 -8.92 -15.85 -0.70
N TRP A 148 -8.87 -15.97 0.62
CA TRP A 148 -8.41 -17.20 1.26
C TRP A 148 -9.33 -18.38 0.94
N ASP A 149 -10.65 -18.19 1.06
CA ASP A 149 -11.63 -19.23 0.73
C ASP A 149 -11.58 -19.62 -0.75
N VAL A 150 -11.53 -18.64 -1.66
CA VAL A 150 -11.36 -18.84 -3.10
C VAL A 150 -10.10 -19.66 -3.39
N ARG A 151 -8.99 -19.36 -2.73
CA ARG A 151 -7.75 -20.12 -2.92
C ARG A 151 -7.87 -21.57 -2.43
N GLN A 152 -8.57 -21.81 -1.32
CA GLN A 152 -8.74 -23.16 -0.76
C GLN A 152 -9.69 -24.03 -1.59
N THR A 153 -10.66 -23.41 -2.27
CA THR A 153 -11.79 -24.15 -2.88
C THR A 153 -11.83 -24.10 -4.40
N LEU A 154 -11.39 -23.01 -5.03
CA LEU A 154 -11.58 -22.76 -6.46
C LEU A 154 -10.26 -22.55 -7.21
N ARG A 155 -9.33 -21.77 -6.64
CA ARG A 155 -8.13 -21.24 -7.33
C ARG A 155 -6.86 -21.44 -6.50
N PRO A 156 -6.42 -22.68 -6.23
CA PRO A 156 -5.22 -22.96 -5.43
C PRO A 156 -3.93 -22.32 -5.96
N GLU A 157 -3.89 -22.01 -7.26
CA GLU A 157 -2.80 -21.31 -7.95
C GLU A 157 -2.79 -19.78 -7.73
N LEU A 158 -3.89 -19.19 -7.24
CA LEU A 158 -3.95 -17.75 -6.97
C LEU A 158 -2.94 -17.40 -5.88
N ARG A 159 -2.05 -16.45 -6.18
CA ARG A 159 -1.04 -15.99 -5.24
C ARG A 159 -1.54 -14.83 -4.40
N LEU A 160 -1.27 -14.87 -3.09
CA LEU A 160 -1.72 -13.84 -2.15
C LEU A 160 -0.55 -13.21 -1.41
N VAL A 161 -0.53 -11.88 -1.30
CA VAL A 161 0.45 -11.14 -0.49
C VAL A 161 -0.30 -10.23 0.47
N ALA A 162 -0.12 -10.43 1.78
CA ALA A 162 -0.54 -9.47 2.79
C ALA A 162 0.61 -8.52 3.10
N ALA A 163 0.47 -7.24 2.75
CA ALA A 163 1.53 -6.25 2.79
C ALA A 163 1.32 -5.30 3.97
N SER A 164 2.16 -5.40 5.01
CA SER A 164 2.02 -4.71 6.29
C SER A 164 3.22 -3.82 6.62
N ALA A 165 3.01 -2.79 7.44
CA ALA A 165 4.07 -1.87 7.87
C ALA A 165 4.73 -2.29 9.19
N THR A 166 3.97 -2.74 10.21
CA THR A 166 4.53 -2.84 11.58
C THR A 166 3.86 -3.84 12.54
N THR A 167 2.53 -3.95 12.63
CA THR A 167 1.94 -4.31 13.95
C THR A 167 1.61 -5.79 14.20
N ASP A 168 1.25 -6.60 13.20
CA ASP A 168 0.85 -8.01 13.45
C ASP A 168 1.09 -8.93 12.24
N ALA A 169 2.35 -9.04 11.80
CA ALA A 169 2.70 -9.95 10.71
C ALA A 169 2.38 -11.41 11.03
N GLN A 170 2.54 -11.82 12.29
CA GLN A 170 2.31 -13.19 12.75
C GLN A 170 0.82 -13.55 12.79
N GLY A 171 -0.06 -12.61 13.15
CA GLY A 171 -1.50 -12.79 13.05
C GLY A 171 -1.95 -13.02 11.60
N TRP A 172 -1.43 -12.22 10.66
CA TRP A 172 -1.66 -12.42 9.23
C TRP A 172 -1.11 -13.75 8.72
N ALA A 173 0.08 -14.15 9.17
CA ALA A 173 0.65 -15.44 8.81
C ALA A 173 -0.24 -16.61 9.26
N ARG A 174 -0.72 -16.58 10.51
CA ARG A 174 -1.66 -17.58 11.04
C ARG A 174 -2.98 -17.61 10.28
N LEU A 175 -3.55 -16.43 9.98
CA LEU A 175 -4.80 -16.33 9.22
C LEU A 175 -4.67 -16.94 7.83
N LEU A 176 -3.51 -16.78 7.21
CA LEU A 176 -3.17 -17.32 5.89
C LEU A 176 -2.52 -18.71 5.95
N GLY A 177 -2.87 -19.52 6.96
CA GLY A 177 -2.46 -20.92 7.04
C GLY A 177 -0.98 -21.16 7.35
N GLY A 178 -0.34 -20.24 8.08
CA GLY A 178 1.09 -20.31 8.40
C GLY A 178 1.98 -19.74 7.28
N ALA A 179 1.50 -18.72 6.56
CA ALA A 179 2.23 -18.10 5.46
C ALA A 179 3.62 -17.57 5.90
N PRO A 180 4.68 -17.76 5.09
CA PRO A 180 6.00 -17.19 5.39
C PRO A 180 5.96 -15.66 5.54
N VAL A 181 6.66 -15.17 6.55
CA VAL A 181 6.86 -13.72 6.77
C VAL A 181 8.18 -13.32 6.12
N VAL A 182 8.11 -12.36 5.20
CA VAL A 182 9.26 -11.79 4.49
C VAL A 182 9.42 -10.34 4.92
N GLU A 183 10.59 -9.99 5.44
CA GLU A 183 10.85 -8.65 5.97
C GLU A 183 11.80 -7.86 5.06
N ALA A 184 11.41 -6.65 4.71
CA ALA A 184 12.29 -5.64 4.14
C ALA A 184 12.74 -4.68 5.25
N ARG A 185 14.05 -4.52 5.41
CA ARG A 185 14.60 -3.55 6.35
C ARG A 185 14.64 -2.17 5.70
N GLY A 186 14.07 -1.18 6.37
CA GLY A 186 14.26 0.23 6.06
C GLY A 186 15.29 0.86 7.00
N THR A 187 15.90 1.97 6.58
CA THR A 187 16.73 2.79 7.46
C THR A 187 15.83 3.79 8.17
N ALA A 188 15.73 3.68 9.49
CA ALA A 188 15.15 4.72 10.33
C ALA A 188 16.26 5.67 10.79
N TYR A 189 16.01 6.97 10.72
CA TYR A 189 16.91 7.99 11.25
C TYR A 189 16.39 8.45 12.61
N PRO A 190 17.27 8.84 13.55
CA PRO A 190 16.84 9.35 14.84
C PRO A 190 16.00 10.63 14.65
N VAL A 191 14.88 10.72 15.37
CA VAL A 191 13.99 11.88 15.36
C VAL A 191 14.05 12.55 16.73
N GLU A 192 14.39 13.84 16.76
CA GLU A 192 14.31 14.67 17.96
C GLU A 192 12.84 14.98 18.29
N VAL A 193 12.43 14.75 19.54
CA VAL A 193 11.06 15.02 20.00
C VAL A 193 11.01 16.34 20.76
N VAL A 194 10.30 17.32 20.21
CA VAL A 194 10.09 18.64 20.82
C VAL A 194 8.62 18.83 21.18
N TRP A 195 8.35 19.15 22.45
CA TRP A 195 7.01 19.44 22.94
C TRP A 195 6.72 20.95 22.90
N ALA A 196 5.63 21.35 22.23
CA ALA A 196 5.21 22.74 22.10
C ALA A 196 3.71 22.89 22.39
N PRO A 197 3.28 22.93 23.66
CA PRO A 197 1.87 23.08 24.01
C PRO A 197 1.35 24.50 23.70
N PRO A 198 0.05 24.67 23.41
CA PRO A 198 -0.57 26.00 23.29
C PRO A 198 -0.47 26.79 24.60
N VAL A 199 -0.25 28.11 24.48
CA VAL A 199 -0.14 29.02 25.65
C VAL A 199 -1.45 29.10 26.45
N ARG A 200 -2.58 28.86 25.79
CA ARG A 200 -3.92 28.86 26.40
C ARG A 200 -4.64 27.55 26.11
N PRO A 201 -5.51 27.07 27.02
CA PRO A 201 -6.31 25.89 26.78
C PRO A 201 -7.09 26.00 25.48
N VAL A 202 -7.02 24.96 24.66
CA VAL A 202 -7.78 24.81 23.42
C VAL A 202 -9.06 24.04 23.75
N ARG A 203 -10.22 24.55 23.34
CA ARG A 203 -11.48 23.82 23.55
C ARG A 203 -11.52 22.57 22.67
N PRO A 204 -12.07 21.44 23.17
CA PRO A 204 -12.27 20.25 22.36
C PRO A 204 -13.10 20.55 21.12
N PRO A 205 -12.87 19.85 20.00
CA PRO A 205 -13.69 19.99 18.81
C PRO A 205 -15.15 19.62 19.09
N HIS A 206 -16.08 20.38 18.52
CA HIS A 206 -17.51 20.12 18.58
C HIS A 206 -18.06 19.95 17.16
N GLY A 207 -18.31 18.70 16.77
CA GLY A 207 -18.66 18.35 15.39
C GLY A 207 -17.55 18.78 14.42
N MET A 208 -17.89 19.56 13.40
CA MET A 208 -16.95 20.09 12.41
C MET A 208 -16.23 21.38 12.84
N ARG A 209 -16.44 21.85 14.08
CA ARG A 209 -15.84 23.11 14.57
C ARG A 209 -14.67 22.83 15.49
N VAL A 210 -13.53 23.42 15.17
CA VAL A 210 -12.34 23.48 16.02
C VAL A 210 -12.20 24.87 16.62
N ASP A 211 -11.65 24.96 17.84
CA ASP A 211 -11.27 26.24 18.44
C ASP A 211 -10.20 26.91 17.57
N PRO A 212 -10.38 28.17 17.11
CA PRO A 212 -9.40 28.90 16.30
C PRO A 212 -8.01 29.01 16.94
N ALA A 213 -7.91 28.85 18.27
CA ALA A 213 -6.63 28.78 18.96
C ALA A 213 -5.77 27.59 18.50
N LEU A 214 -6.38 26.47 18.10
CA LEU A 214 -5.66 25.29 17.61
C LEU A 214 -4.93 25.54 16.29
N PRO A 215 -5.59 25.91 15.17
CA PRO A 215 -4.89 26.16 13.91
C PRO A 215 -3.93 27.34 14.02
N ALA A 216 -4.22 28.36 14.84
CA ALA A 216 -3.29 29.46 15.09
C ALA A 216 -1.99 28.97 15.77
N HIS A 217 -2.12 28.11 16.78
CA HIS A 217 -0.99 27.49 17.46
C HIS A 217 -0.19 26.59 16.51
N VAL A 218 -0.87 25.71 15.77
CA VAL A 218 -0.23 24.82 14.80
C VAL A 218 0.53 25.63 13.74
N ALA A 219 -0.06 26.69 13.18
CA ALA A 219 0.61 27.55 12.22
C ALA A 219 1.86 28.23 12.82
N SER A 220 1.81 28.65 14.09
CA SER A 220 2.97 29.21 14.78
C SER A 220 4.10 28.19 14.93
N VAL A 221 3.77 26.95 15.31
CA VAL A 221 4.75 25.87 15.46
C VAL A 221 5.36 25.48 14.11
N VAL A 222 4.54 25.40 13.05
CA VAL A 222 5.01 25.12 11.68
C VAL A 222 5.98 26.19 11.19
N ARG A 223 5.65 27.49 11.35
CA ARG A 223 6.55 28.57 10.95
C ARG A 223 7.87 28.52 11.71
N ARG A 224 7.81 28.34 13.03
CA ARG A 224 9.01 28.18 13.85
C ARG A 224 9.88 27.02 13.36
N ALA A 225 9.28 25.87 13.03
CA ALA A 225 10.03 24.73 12.52
C ALA A 225 10.71 25.02 11.17
N LEU A 226 10.04 25.75 10.27
CA LEU A 226 10.62 26.17 8.99
C LEU A 226 11.74 27.22 9.15
N ASP A 227 11.67 28.05 10.17
CA ASP A 227 12.70 29.04 10.47
C ASP A 227 13.93 28.40 11.16
N GLU A 228 13.71 27.40 12.01
CA GLU A 228 14.75 26.76 12.84
C GLU A 228 15.42 25.54 12.19
N ARG A 229 14.79 24.92 11.19
CA ARG A 229 15.23 23.66 10.57
C ARG A 229 15.15 23.73 9.05
N GLU A 230 16.08 23.05 8.37
CA GLU A 230 16.01 22.85 6.92
C GLU A 230 15.07 21.69 6.56
N GLY A 231 14.43 21.77 5.38
CA GLY A 231 13.60 20.71 4.81
C GLY A 231 12.11 21.03 4.75
N ASP A 232 11.30 19.99 4.51
CA ASP A 232 9.84 20.10 4.39
C ASP A 232 9.14 19.81 5.72
N VAL A 233 7.93 20.36 5.92
CA VAL A 233 7.09 20.10 7.09
C VAL A 233 5.85 19.27 6.72
N LEU A 234 5.69 18.12 7.37
CA LEU A 234 4.47 17.32 7.36
C LEU A 234 3.64 17.62 8.61
N CYS A 235 2.46 18.21 8.43
CA CYS A 235 1.55 18.55 9.52
C CYS A 235 0.29 17.65 9.50
N PHE A 236 0.04 16.94 10.61
CA PHE A 236 -1.15 16.12 10.79
C PHE A 236 -2.25 16.92 11.49
N LEU A 237 -3.44 16.99 10.87
CA LEU A 237 -4.61 17.73 11.35
C LEU A 237 -5.85 16.82 11.44
N PRO A 238 -6.85 17.15 12.27
CA PRO A 238 -8.00 16.27 12.53
C PRO A 238 -9.00 16.13 11.37
N GLY A 239 -8.88 16.88 10.28
CA GLY A 239 -9.78 16.79 9.13
C GLY A 239 -9.64 17.96 8.15
N VAL A 240 -10.46 17.93 7.09
CA VAL A 240 -10.68 19.04 6.15
C VAL A 240 -11.77 19.97 6.69
#